data_AF-A0A945WZI4-F1
#
_entry.id   AF-A0A945WZI4-F1
#
_cell.length_a   1.000
_cell.length_b   1.000
_cell.length_c   1.000
_cell.angle_alpha   90.00
_cell.angle_beta   90.00
_cell.angle_gamma   90.00
#
_symmetry.space_group_name_H-M   'P 1'
#
loop_
_entity.id
_entity.type
_entity.pdbx_description
1 polymer ?
#
loop_
_entity_poly.entity_id
_entity_poly.type
_entity_poly.pdbx_seq_one_letter_code
_entity_poly.pdbx_strand_id
1 'polypeptide(L)'
;MIVGMCLFSAVLLGFVWARSIPAIAVLLVLMAVFAAQSYSSSLFHGVSGSIRRASRMAIHESLLSAGLFVGSCLGGQIYESSGMVALYSFCAVALLACAVAQAGLLIAKRA
;
A
#
# COMPACT_ATOMS: atom_id res chain seq x y z
N MET A 1 -9.25 -5.91 -4.36
CA MET A 1 -8.25 -5.26 -3.48
C MET A 1 -7.04 -6.17 -3.24
N ILE A 2 -7.21 -7.42 -2.77
CA ILE A 2 -6.09 -8.38 -2.55
C ILE A 2 -5.19 -8.54 -3.79
N VAL A 3 -5.76 -8.81 -4.97
CA VAL A 3 -4.99 -8.94 -6.22
C VAL A 3 -4.17 -7.66 -6.50
N GLY A 4 -4.77 -6.48 -6.26
CA GLY A 4 -4.08 -5.20 -6.40
C GLY A 4 -2.89 -5.05 -5.45
N MET A 5 -3.04 -5.48 -4.19
CA MET A 5 -1.93 -5.49 -3.22
C MET A 5 -0.79 -6.44 -3.64
N CYS A 6 -1.12 -7.63 -4.14
CA CYS A 6 -0.11 -8.58 -4.63
C CYS A 6 0.65 -8.02 -5.85
N LEU A 7 -0.07 -7.44 -6.82
CA LEU A 7 0.54 -6.83 -8.00
C LEU A 7 1.40 -5.61 -7.61
N PHE A 8 0.91 -4.78 -6.69
CA PHE A 8 1.67 -3.65 -6.20
C PHE A 8 2.94 -4.10 -5.46
N SER A 9 2.88 -5.17 -4.67
CA SER A 9 4.08 -5.76 -4.07
C SER A 9 5.08 -6.24 -5.12
N ALA A 10 4.62 -6.81 -6.24
CA ALA A 10 5.51 -7.22 -7.33
C ALA A 10 6.20 -6.01 -7.99
N VAL A 11 5.49 -4.90 -8.15
CA VAL A 11 6.07 -3.63 -8.62
C VAL A 11 7.14 -3.12 -7.66
N LEU A 12 6.90 -3.17 -6.35
CA LEU A 12 7.88 -2.77 -5.33
C LEU A 12 9.14 -3.65 -5.38
N LEU A 13 8.99 -4.97 -5.53
CA LEU A 13 10.12 -5.86 -5.74
C LEU A 13 10.87 -5.56 -7.04
N GLY A 14 10.18 -5.10 -8.10
CA GLY A 14 10.81 -4.66 -9.34
C GLY A 14 11.92 -3.61 -9.14
N PHE A 15 11.78 -2.72 -8.16
CA PHE A 15 12.80 -1.73 -7.83
C PHE A 15 14.11 -2.33 -7.28
N VAL A 16 14.09 -3.55 -6.76
CA VAL A 16 15.29 -4.25 -6.26
C VAL A 16 16.28 -4.54 -7.39
N TRP A 17 15.77 -4.84 -8.59
CA TRP A 17 16.59 -5.18 -9.76
C TRP A 17 16.70 -4.06 -10.80
N ALA A 18 15.90 -3.00 -10.68
CA ALA A 18 15.92 -1.89 -11.62
C ALA A 18 17.24 -1.11 -11.52
N ARG A 19 18.03 -1.12 -12.61
CA ARG A 19 19.29 -0.37 -12.72
C ARG A 19 19.27 0.76 -13.75
N SER A 20 18.24 0.82 -14.59
CA SER A 20 18.12 1.81 -15.66
C SER A 20 17.04 2.85 -15.35
N ILE A 21 17.29 4.10 -15.74
CA ILE A 21 16.35 5.22 -15.55
C ILE A 21 14.97 4.92 -16.17
N PRO A 22 14.86 4.38 -17.41
CA PRO A 22 13.56 4.06 -17.99
C PRO A 22 12.79 3.00 -17.20
N ALA A 23 13.48 1.97 -16.68
CA ALA A 23 12.83 0.94 -15.86
C ALA A 23 12.29 1.53 -14.55
N ILE A 24 13.07 2.38 -13.88
CA ILE A 24 12.65 3.09 -12.67
C ILE A 24 11.44 3.99 -12.96
N ALA A 25 11.44 4.73 -14.07
CA ALA A 25 10.32 5.59 -14.46
C ALA A 25 9.02 4.80 -14.67
N VAL A 26 9.09 3.65 -15.37
CA VAL A 26 7.93 2.77 -15.56
C VAL A 26 7.42 2.25 -14.21
N LEU A 27 8.31 1.79 -13.33
CA LEU A 27 7.93 1.30 -12.00
C LEU A 27 7.29 2.38 -11.13
N LEU A 28 7.75 3.64 -11.21
CA LEU A 28 7.15 4.77 -10.51
C LEU A 28 5.71 5.04 -10.99
N VAL A 29 5.47 5.00 -12.30
CA VAL A 29 4.13 5.15 -12.87
C VAL A 29 3.22 4.01 -12.39
N LEU A 30 3.70 2.77 -12.45
CA LEU A 30 2.93 1.60 -11.97
C LEU A 30 2.62 1.70 -10.47
N MET A 31 3.60 2.11 -9.66
CA MET A 31 3.40 2.37 -8.23
C MET A 31 2.30 3.41 -8.00
N ALA A 32 2.31 4.52 -8.74
CA ALA A 32 1.28 5.56 -8.62
C ALA A 32 -0.11 5.05 -8.99
N VAL A 33 -0.23 4.24 -10.05
CA VAL A 33 -1.50 3.63 -10.47
C VAL A 33 -2.05 2.71 -9.39
N PHE A 34 -1.23 1.83 -8.82
CA PHE A 34 -1.69 0.92 -7.76
C PHE A 34 -1.99 1.63 -6.44
N ALA A 35 -1.25 2.70 -6.11
CA ALA A 35 -1.56 3.55 -4.97
C ALA A 35 -2.93 4.25 -5.14
N ALA A 36 -3.18 4.84 -6.31
CA ALA A 36 -4.46 5.48 -6.64
C ALA A 36 -5.62 4.47 -6.61
N GLN A 37 -5.42 3.27 -7.16
CA GLN A 37 -6.39 2.18 -7.11
C GLN A 37 -6.74 1.79 -5.67
N SER A 38 -5.72 1.64 -4.81
CA SER A 38 -5.87 1.25 -3.41
C SER A 38 -6.65 2.30 -2.63
N TYR A 39 -6.28 3.57 -2.78
CA TYR A 39 -7.00 4.69 -2.20
C TYR A 39 -8.47 4.71 -2.65
N SER A 40 -8.71 4.68 -3.97
CA SER A 40 -10.07 4.72 -4.54
C SER A 40 -10.95 3.57 -4.05
N SER A 41 -10.40 2.37 -3.91
CA SER A 41 -11.14 1.20 -3.40
C SER A 41 -11.49 1.33 -1.93
N SER A 42 -10.62 1.96 -1.14
CA SER A 42 -10.84 2.16 0.30
C SER A 42 -11.89 3.22 0.61
N LEU A 43 -12.21 4.09 -0.35
CA LEU A 43 -13.27 5.10 -0.22
C LEU A 43 -14.69 4.55 -0.32
N PHE A 44 -14.88 3.24 -0.53
CA PHE A 44 -16.21 2.63 -0.72
C PHE A 44 -17.25 3.07 0.34
N HIS A 45 -16.87 3.09 1.62
CA HIS A 45 -17.76 3.51 2.71
C HIS A 45 -18.10 5.02 2.71
N GLY A 46 -17.29 5.83 2.05
CA GLY A 46 -17.53 7.24 1.81
C GLY A 46 -18.45 7.48 0.63
N VAL A 47 -18.41 6.65 -0.41
CA VAL A 47 -19.19 6.87 -1.65
C VAL A 47 -20.56 6.16 -1.60
N SER A 48 -20.70 5.10 -0.81
CA SER A 48 -21.91 4.25 -0.75
C SER A 48 -23.07 4.80 0.10
N GLY A 49 -23.16 6.10 0.35
CA GLY A 49 -24.32 6.72 1.04
C GLY A 49 -24.51 6.36 2.52
N SER A 50 -23.44 6.03 3.26
CA SER A 50 -23.55 5.69 4.69
C SER A 50 -24.11 6.87 5.52
N ILE A 51 -25.07 6.59 6.42
CA ILE A 51 -25.64 7.58 7.36
C ILE A 51 -24.54 8.30 8.17
N ARG A 52 -23.43 7.61 8.47
CA ARG A 52 -22.27 8.15 9.18
C ARG A 52 -21.05 8.38 8.27
N ARG A 53 -21.29 8.76 7.00
CA ARG A 53 -20.24 8.99 5.98
C ARG A 53 -19.09 9.86 6.49
N ALA A 54 -19.40 11.03 7.04
CA ALA A 54 -18.39 11.99 7.49
C ALA A 54 -17.48 11.41 8.58
N SER A 55 -18.07 10.77 9.59
CA SER A 55 -17.31 10.14 10.68
C SER A 55 -16.44 8.97 10.20
N ARG A 56 -16.95 8.12 9.29
CA ARG A 56 -16.18 7.01 8.73
C ARG A 56 -15.04 7.48 7.84
N MET A 57 -15.25 8.53 7.05
CA MET A 57 -14.19 9.14 6.24
C MET A 57 -13.14 9.85 7.09
N ALA A 58 -13.54 10.54 8.16
CA ALA A 58 -12.57 11.16 9.07
C ALA A 58 -11.65 10.11 9.74
N ILE A 59 -12.19 8.94 10.11
CA ILE A 59 -11.38 7.83 10.64
C ILE A 59 -10.46 7.25 9.56
N HIS A 60 -10.96 7.12 8.33
CA HIS A 60 -10.16 6.58 7.21
C HIS A 60 -8.99 7.51 6.87
N GLU A 61 -9.23 8.81 6.70
CA GLU A 61 -8.20 9.78 6.37
C GLU A 61 -7.21 10.01 7.52
N SER A 62 -7.65 9.93 8.78
CA SER A 62 -6.74 10.01 9.93
C SER A 62 -5.81 8.80 10.02
N LEU A 63 -6.33 7.60 9.76
CA LEU A 63 -5.51 6.38 9.68
C LEU A 63 -4.54 6.43 8.49
N LEU A 64 -4.97 6.93 7.34
CA LEU A 64 -4.10 7.09 6.17
C LEU A 64 -2.96 8.08 6.47
N SER A 65 -3.27 9.21 7.09
CA SER A 65 -2.28 10.22 7.48
C SER A 65 -1.29 9.70 8.52
N ALA A 66 -1.78 8.99 9.54
CA ALA A 66 -0.93 8.35 10.54
C ALA A 66 -0.02 7.28 9.90
N GLY A 67 -0.57 6.46 9.00
CA GLY A 67 0.20 5.47 8.25
C GLY A 67 1.28 6.10 7.37
N LEU A 68 0.99 7.23 6.71
CA LEU A 68 1.97 7.97 5.92
C LEU A 68 3.11 8.50 6.81
N PHE A 69 2.79 9.07 7.98
CA PHE A 69 3.79 9.56 8.92
C PHE A 69 4.69 8.41 9.43
N VAL A 70 4.09 7.36 9.99
CA VAL A 70 4.83 6.20 10.52
C VAL A 70 5.65 5.52 9.42
N GLY A 71 5.07 5.31 8.25
CA GLY A 71 5.73 4.70 7.10
C GLY A 71 6.90 5.54 6.58
N SER A 72 6.79 6.87 6.59
CA SER A 72 7.88 7.76 6.17
C SER A 72 9.04 7.74 7.18
N CYS A 73 8.74 7.78 8.48
CA CYS A 73 9.76 7.68 9.52
C CYS A 73 10.49 6.33 9.48
N LEU A 74 9.75 5.22 9.46
CA LEU A 74 10.32 3.88 9.41
C LEU A 74 11.07 3.62 8.10
N GLY A 75 10.48 4.02 6.97
CA GLY A 75 11.09 3.88 5.65
C GLY A 75 12.39 4.67 5.54
N GLY A 76 12.42 5.90 6.06
CA GLY A 76 13.64 6.71 6.15
C GLY A 76 14.74 6.02 6.96
N GLN A 77 14.40 5.48 8.14
CA GLN A 77 15.35 4.77 8.99
C GLN A 77 15.90 3.49 8.33
N ILE A 78 15.06 2.72 7.65
CA ILE A 78 15.48 1.51 6.92
C ILE A 78 16.39 1.89 5.75
N TYR A 79 16.02 2.94 5.01
CA TYR A 79 16.83 3.44 3.90
C TYR A 79 18.22 3.89 4.35
N GLU A 80 18.31 4.63 5.45
CA GLU A 80 19.58 5.13 5.98
C GLU A 80 20.48 3.99 6.48
N SER A 81 19.91 3.01 7.20
CA SER A 81 20.68 1.91 7.81
C SER A 81 21.06 0.80 6.84
N SER A 82 20.17 0.47 5.89
CA SER A 82 20.25 -0.76 5.09
C SER A 82 20.14 -0.52 3.57
N GLY A 83 19.92 0.73 3.16
CA GLY A 83 19.86 1.14 1.77
C GLY A 83 18.53 0.84 1.06
N MET A 84 18.51 1.15 -0.23
CA MET A 84 17.31 1.15 -1.05
C MET A 84 16.68 -0.24 -1.25
N VAL A 85 17.51 -1.29 -1.39
CA VAL A 85 17.03 -2.67 -1.59
C VAL A 85 16.25 -3.16 -0.38
N ALA A 86 16.76 -2.89 0.83
CA ALA A 86 16.08 -3.25 2.07
C ALA A 86 14.74 -2.52 2.22
N LEU A 87 14.69 -1.23 1.89
CA LEU A 87 13.46 -0.43 1.91
C LEU A 87 12.38 -1.03 1.00
N TYR A 88 12.68 -1.25 -0.28
CA TYR A 88 11.67 -1.77 -1.22
C TYR A 88 11.23 -3.19 -0.88
N SER A 89 12.16 -4.03 -0.41
CA SER A 89 11.84 -5.39 0.04
C SER A 89 10.94 -5.38 1.27
N PHE A 90 11.21 -4.49 2.24
CA PHE A 90 10.37 -4.30 3.42
C PHE A 90 8.95 -3.86 3.04
N CYS A 91 8.81 -2.84 2.18
CA CYS A 91 7.52 -2.36 1.72
C CYS A 91 6.72 -3.46 0.98
N ALA A 92 7.38 -4.26 0.15
CA ALA A 92 6.76 -5.39 -0.53
C ALA A 92 6.23 -6.44 0.46
N VAL A 93 7.05 -6.86 1.42
CA VAL A 93 6.65 -7.84 2.45
C VAL A 93 5.51 -7.30 3.32
N ALA A 94 5.57 -6.04 3.73
CA ALA A 94 4.51 -5.40 4.51
C ALA A 94 3.17 -5.38 3.75
N LEU A 95 3.22 -5.07 2.44
CA LEU A 95 2.01 -5.06 1.61
C LEU A 95 1.44 -6.47 1.38
N LEU A 96 2.31 -7.48 1.21
CA LEU A 96 1.87 -8.89 1.15
C LEU A 96 1.26 -9.36 2.48
N ALA A 97 1.83 -8.96 3.62
CA ALA A 97 1.26 -9.26 4.93
C ALA A 97 -0.15 -8.67 5.06
N CYS A 98 -0.37 -7.44 4.60
CA CYS A 98 -1.71 -6.83 4.51
C CYS A 98 -2.65 -7.62 3.59
N ALA A 99 -2.18 -8.11 2.45
CA ALA A 99 -2.98 -8.94 1.54
C ALA A 99 -3.41 -10.26 2.19
N VAL A 100 -2.49 -10.93 2.92
CA VAL A 100 -2.77 -12.16 3.69
C VAL A 100 -3.77 -11.88 4.81
N ALA A 101 -3.58 -10.79 5.57
CA ALA A 101 -4.52 -10.40 6.61
C ALA A 101 -5.93 -10.14 6.04
N GLN A 102 -6.02 -9.45 4.91
CA GLN A 102 -7.31 -9.21 4.24
C GLN A 102 -7.94 -10.53 3.75
N ALA A 103 -7.15 -11.44 3.19
CA ALA A 103 -7.63 -12.76 2.78
C ALA A 103 -8.17 -13.56 3.97
N GLY A 104 -7.45 -13.58 5.08
CA GLY A 104 -7.88 -14.24 6.32
C GLY A 104 -9.20 -13.70 6.86
N LEU A 105 -9.37 -12.37 6.88
CA LEU A 105 -10.63 -11.73 7.28
C LEU A 105 -11.80 -12.08 6.37
N LEU A 106 -11.57 -12.18 5.06
CA LEU A 106 -12.61 -12.57 4.10
C LEU A 106 -13.02 -14.03 4.27
N ILE A 107 -12.07 -14.93 4.53
CA ILE A 107 -12.34 -16.35 4.78
C ILE A 107 -13.11 -16.49 6.10
N ALA A 108 -12.66 -15.84 7.17
CA ALA A 108 -13.30 -15.90 8.48
C ALA A 108 -14.74 -15.37 8.50
N LYS A 109 -15.07 -14.38 7.64
CA LYS A 109 -16.44 -13.87 7.49
C LYS A 109 -17.35 -14.73 6.61
N ARG A 110 -16.78 -15.66 5.83
CA ARG A 110 -17.52 -16.57 4.95
C ARG A 110 -17.80 -17.92 5.62
N ALA A 111 -17.06 -18.28 6.66
CA ALA A 111 -17.34 -19.41 7.54
C ALA A 111 -18.46 -19.07 8.53
#